data_AF-A0A8C6W165-F1
#
_entry.id   AF-A0A8C6W165-F1
#
_cell.length_a   1.000
_cell.length_b   1.000
_cell.length_c   1.000
_cell.angle_alpha   90.00
_cell.angle_beta   90.00
_cell.angle_gamma   90.00
#
_symmetry.space_group_name_H-M   'P 1'
#
loop_
_entity.id
_entity.type
_entity.pdbx_description
1 polymer ?
#
loop_
_entity_poly.entity_id
_entity_poly.type
_entity_poly.pdbx_seq_one_letter_code
_entity_poly.pdbx_strand_id
1 'polypeptide(L)'
;MILCCSLVLLLFCKGNTYFILHIISFFVLFLPVQEVSSLGLPPVWSELDGSSVLNVVAVLNRMYDLIQLHHKSLRTVENMEVEQLKLNSNVDFLKLTTTRLKEQLDVSKRENTGLLERERQLLLKVKSLQNCLKNEKEEVQKLQNIIASRASQYNHDMKRKEREFNKLKERLNQLLADKKERKQAIDVLNNIGRADGKRSLWKTEKTEAKHEGEMYKTLLNDYDSRQRELVLENAELKKVLHQMKKEMMSVLRSRKLSLRGEKADLSGTQAASEEDEEEVFDSELTCVHAREKLTNSIRLQWRRLKSHVERLDSQVSLTQMSKSTTGDPVPPRETCEKEMERLKLEIQQCKDFIQTQQHHLQQKLSTPCDEDAALLLNDSYMLQEKERLRGEWKNLEEQRTIFEKERSNFTEAAIRLSHERKVFEEDRATWLKHHFLSLSPFENSIKPQLSKSSSAILICECLSLNYSEADSSAQLAPEKLSSCYSNSTSSPSAFITSPSISNLQHTLDLIPENGYRVFICILISEAFMYCI
;
A
#
# COMPACT_ATOMS: atom_id res chain seq x y z
N MET A 1 -84.24 -15.32 26.68
CA MET A 1 -85.50 -15.17 25.93
C MET A 1 -85.50 -15.84 24.55
N ILE A 2 -84.63 -15.46 23.60
CA ILE A 2 -84.69 -15.98 22.22
C ILE A 2 -84.49 -17.50 22.14
N LEU A 3 -83.54 -18.08 22.88
CA LEU A 3 -83.38 -19.54 22.99
C LEU A 3 -84.67 -20.25 23.45
N CYS A 4 -85.43 -19.63 24.34
CA CYS A 4 -86.72 -20.16 24.78
C CYS A 4 -87.80 -19.98 23.69
N CYS A 5 -87.86 -18.85 22.98
CA CYS A 5 -88.79 -18.67 21.85
C CYS A 5 -88.49 -19.65 20.69
N SER A 6 -87.21 -19.89 20.39
CA SER A 6 -86.79 -20.91 19.42
C SER A 6 -87.15 -22.32 19.89
N LEU A 7 -87.01 -22.62 21.18
CA LEU A 7 -87.45 -23.89 21.79
C LEU A 7 -88.97 -24.07 21.70
N VAL A 8 -89.76 -23.00 21.91
CA VAL A 8 -91.23 -23.00 21.76
C VAL A 8 -91.64 -23.31 20.32
N LEU A 9 -91.02 -22.66 19.32
CA LEU A 9 -91.26 -22.94 17.90
C LEU A 9 -90.87 -24.37 17.50
N LEU A 10 -89.75 -24.88 18.03
CA LEU A 10 -89.27 -26.24 17.75
C LEU A 10 -90.18 -27.32 18.39
N LEU A 11 -90.73 -27.03 19.57
CA LEU A 11 -91.71 -27.89 20.24
C LEU A 11 -93.09 -27.83 19.56
N PHE A 12 -93.46 -26.69 18.98
CA PHE A 12 -94.65 -26.50 18.14
C PHE A 12 -94.62 -27.35 16.87
N CYS A 13 -93.50 -27.36 16.14
CA CYS A 13 -93.32 -28.22 14.97
C CYS A 13 -93.30 -29.72 15.28
N LYS A 14 -92.98 -30.12 16.52
CA LYS A 14 -92.99 -31.52 16.98
C LYS A 14 -94.32 -31.98 17.58
N GLY A 15 -95.36 -31.14 17.57
CA GLY A 15 -96.71 -31.50 18.03
C GLY A 15 -96.87 -31.65 19.55
N ASN A 16 -95.89 -31.21 20.35
CA ASN A 16 -95.92 -31.33 21.81
C ASN A 16 -96.66 -30.13 22.45
N THR A 17 -97.99 -30.12 22.33
CA THR A 17 -98.88 -29.03 22.79
C THR A 17 -98.80 -28.76 24.30
N TYR A 18 -98.55 -29.78 25.13
CA TYR A 18 -98.43 -29.62 26.58
C TYR A 18 -97.19 -28.85 27.02
N PHE A 19 -96.04 -29.12 26.40
CA PHE A 19 -94.79 -28.40 26.72
C PHE A 19 -94.83 -26.95 26.24
N ILE A 20 -95.54 -26.69 25.15
CA ILE A 20 -95.76 -25.34 24.61
C ILE A 20 -96.61 -24.51 25.57
N LEU A 21 -97.72 -25.04 26.09
CA LEU A 21 -98.51 -24.35 27.10
C LEU A 21 -97.70 -24.05 28.37
N HIS A 22 -96.85 -24.97 28.81
CA HIS A 22 -96.02 -24.78 30.00
C HIS A 22 -94.93 -23.72 29.80
N ILE A 23 -94.30 -23.68 28.62
CA ILE A 23 -93.28 -22.66 28.31
C ILE A 23 -93.93 -21.30 28.04
N ILE A 24 -95.10 -21.25 27.39
CA ILE A 24 -95.87 -20.01 27.23
C ILE A 24 -96.35 -19.50 28.59
N SER A 25 -96.86 -20.38 29.47
CA SER A 25 -97.26 -20.02 30.83
C SER A 25 -96.07 -19.48 31.64
N PHE A 26 -94.90 -20.14 31.55
CA PHE A 26 -93.67 -19.67 32.15
C PHE A 26 -93.20 -18.32 31.54
N PHE A 27 -93.33 -18.11 30.24
CA PHE A 27 -93.02 -16.83 29.60
C PHE A 27 -93.97 -15.70 30.01
N VAL A 28 -95.26 -16.00 30.08
CA VAL A 28 -96.33 -15.03 30.36
C VAL A 28 -96.35 -14.66 31.84
N LEU A 29 -96.01 -15.58 32.75
CA LEU A 29 -95.99 -15.35 34.21
C LEU A 29 -94.62 -14.92 34.76
N PHE A 30 -93.50 -15.28 34.11
CA PHE A 30 -92.14 -15.05 34.67
C PHE A 30 -91.29 -14.05 33.90
N LEU A 31 -91.73 -13.52 32.75
CA LEU A 31 -91.09 -12.31 32.19
C LEU A 31 -91.64 -11.09 32.92
N PRO A 32 -90.81 -10.38 33.71
CA PRO A 32 -91.26 -9.15 34.32
C PRO A 32 -91.67 -8.19 33.21
N VAL A 33 -92.91 -7.70 33.27
CA VAL A 33 -93.49 -6.66 32.39
C VAL A 33 -92.54 -5.45 32.23
N GLN A 34 -91.66 -5.25 33.21
CA GLN A 34 -90.59 -4.26 33.24
C GLN A 34 -89.48 -4.46 32.19
N GLU A 35 -89.10 -5.70 31.85
CA GLU A 35 -88.11 -6.00 30.81
C GLU A 35 -88.68 -5.81 29.40
N VAL A 36 -89.96 -6.10 29.20
CA VAL A 36 -90.63 -5.86 27.91
C VAL A 36 -90.83 -4.35 27.68
N SER A 37 -91.13 -3.61 28.76
CA SER A 37 -91.27 -2.15 28.73
C SER A 37 -89.94 -1.43 28.52
N SER A 38 -88.82 -1.96 29.05
CA SER A 38 -87.49 -1.39 28.82
C SER A 38 -86.98 -1.58 27.38
N LEU A 39 -87.54 -2.54 26.65
CA LEU A 39 -87.34 -2.72 25.20
C LEU A 39 -88.28 -1.83 24.36
N GLY A 40 -89.08 -0.96 24.98
CA GLY A 40 -89.98 -0.03 24.32
C GLY A 40 -91.28 -0.66 23.80
N LEU A 41 -91.62 -1.88 24.23
CA LEU A 41 -92.84 -2.58 23.82
C LEU A 41 -93.96 -2.36 24.86
N PRO A 42 -95.20 -2.04 24.43
CA PRO A 42 -96.33 -1.87 25.34
C PRO A 42 -96.69 -3.16 26.10
N PRO A 43 -97.12 -3.05 27.39
CA PRO A 43 -97.46 -4.21 28.21
C PRO A 43 -98.62 -5.02 27.60
N VAL A 44 -98.60 -6.34 27.82
CA VAL A 44 -99.53 -7.30 27.19
C VAL A 44 -100.82 -7.50 28.01
N TRP A 45 -100.87 -6.91 29.20
CA TRP A 45 -101.99 -7.00 30.14
C TRP A 45 -102.72 -5.65 30.22
N SER A 46 -104.04 -5.66 30.14
CA SER A 46 -104.88 -4.54 30.56
C SER A 46 -105.66 -5.00 31.78
N GLU A 47 -105.39 -4.39 32.94
CA GLU A 47 -106.25 -4.54 34.11
C GLU A 47 -107.54 -3.75 33.85
N LEU A 48 -108.51 -4.43 33.26
CA LEU A 48 -109.89 -3.97 33.29
C LEU A 48 -110.74 -5.07 33.92
N ASP A 49 -111.18 -4.81 35.14
CA ASP A 49 -112.22 -5.51 35.90
C ASP A 49 -112.02 -7.02 36.14
N GLY A 50 -111.21 -7.36 37.17
CA GLY A 50 -111.31 -8.62 37.94
C GLY A 50 -111.09 -9.95 37.22
N SER A 51 -110.88 -9.96 35.90
CA SER A 51 -110.63 -11.16 35.10
C SER A 51 -109.47 -10.88 34.14
N SER A 52 -108.30 -11.44 34.44
CA SER A 52 -107.10 -11.32 33.60
C SER A 52 -107.25 -12.14 32.31
N VAL A 53 -108.03 -11.66 31.36
CA VAL A 53 -108.18 -12.32 30.05
C VAL A 53 -106.96 -11.98 29.19
N LEU A 54 -106.05 -12.94 29.07
CA LEU A 54 -104.87 -12.84 28.21
C LEU A 54 -105.30 -12.76 26.73
N ASN A 55 -105.06 -11.63 26.09
CA ASN A 55 -105.31 -11.49 24.66
C ASN A 55 -104.21 -12.21 23.85
N VAL A 56 -104.49 -13.44 23.44
CA VAL A 56 -103.56 -14.30 22.68
C VAL A 56 -103.02 -13.60 21.41
N VAL A 57 -103.85 -12.80 20.73
CA VAL A 57 -103.44 -12.03 19.54
C VAL A 57 -102.44 -10.92 19.92
N ALA A 58 -102.66 -10.22 21.03
CA ALA A 58 -101.71 -9.23 21.54
C ALA A 58 -100.37 -9.87 21.95
N VAL A 59 -100.40 -11.05 22.58
CA VAL A 59 -99.18 -11.81 22.93
C VAL A 59 -98.42 -12.23 21.67
N LEU A 60 -99.10 -12.79 20.66
CA LEU A 60 -98.49 -13.22 19.40
C LEU A 60 -97.86 -12.04 18.63
N ASN A 61 -98.57 -10.92 18.53
CA ASN A 61 -98.04 -9.71 17.90
C ASN A 61 -96.81 -9.17 18.64
N ARG A 62 -96.78 -9.24 19.98
CA ARG A 62 -95.62 -8.81 20.78
C ARG A 62 -94.43 -9.75 20.65
N MET A 63 -94.67 -11.06 20.57
CA MET A 63 -93.61 -12.02 20.25
C MET A 63 -93.05 -11.79 18.84
N TYR A 64 -93.92 -11.48 17.87
CA TYR A 64 -93.49 -11.10 16.53
C TYR A 64 -92.65 -9.81 16.54
N ASP A 65 -93.10 -8.75 17.22
CA ASP A 65 -92.35 -7.50 17.37
C ASP A 65 -90.97 -7.74 18.01
N LEU A 66 -90.90 -8.58 19.03
CA LEU A 66 -89.66 -8.91 19.71
C LEU A 66 -88.70 -9.70 18.82
N ILE A 67 -89.20 -10.66 18.04
CA ILE A 67 -88.38 -11.40 17.06
C ILE A 67 -87.85 -10.44 15.99
N GLN A 68 -88.68 -9.51 15.50
CA GLN A 68 -88.25 -8.49 14.55
C GLN A 68 -87.20 -7.54 15.15
N LEU A 69 -87.37 -7.13 16.41
CA LEU A 69 -86.40 -6.31 17.13
C LEU A 69 -85.08 -7.06 17.30
N HIS A 70 -85.13 -8.34 17.68
CA HIS A 70 -83.95 -9.19 17.78
C HIS A 70 -83.22 -9.33 16.44
N HIS A 71 -83.92 -9.60 15.33
CA HIS A 71 -83.31 -9.67 14.00
C HIS A 71 -82.70 -8.33 13.57
N LYS A 72 -83.32 -7.19 13.91
CA LYS A 72 -82.74 -5.86 13.68
C LYS A 72 -81.47 -5.67 14.52
N SER A 73 -81.51 -6.01 15.80
CA SER A 73 -80.37 -5.94 16.72
C SER A 73 -79.21 -6.82 16.24
N LEU A 74 -79.49 -8.04 15.79
CA LEU A 74 -78.48 -8.95 15.29
C LEU A 74 -77.80 -8.37 14.05
N ARG A 75 -78.58 -7.89 13.07
CA ARG A 75 -78.03 -7.21 11.89
C ARG A 75 -77.19 -5.98 12.24
N THR A 76 -77.59 -5.20 13.25
CA THR A 76 -76.78 -4.05 13.68
C THR A 76 -75.46 -4.51 14.31
N VAL A 77 -75.46 -5.58 15.10
CA VAL A 77 -74.23 -6.15 15.68
C VAL A 77 -73.33 -6.70 14.59
N GLU A 78 -73.85 -7.52 13.67
CA GLU A 78 -73.09 -8.04 12.52
C GLU A 78 -72.48 -6.91 11.69
N ASN A 79 -73.23 -5.85 11.41
CA ASN A 79 -72.71 -4.67 10.70
C ASN A 79 -71.58 -3.98 11.49
N MET A 80 -71.72 -3.82 12.80
CA MET A 80 -70.68 -3.24 13.65
C MET A 80 -69.42 -4.12 13.69
N GLU A 81 -69.56 -5.45 13.74
CA GLU A 81 -68.44 -6.39 13.69
C GLU A 81 -67.68 -6.30 12.35
N VAL A 82 -68.41 -6.19 11.23
CA VAL A 82 -67.80 -6.00 9.90
C VAL A 82 -67.04 -4.66 9.84
N GLU A 83 -67.63 -3.57 10.33
CA GLU A 83 -66.94 -2.28 10.37
C GLU A 83 -65.73 -2.30 11.31
N GLN A 84 -65.82 -3.00 12.44
CA GLN A 84 -64.68 -3.19 13.35
C GLN A 84 -63.53 -3.94 12.66
N LEU A 85 -63.83 -5.01 11.91
CA LEU A 85 -62.82 -5.74 11.14
C LEU A 85 -62.15 -4.87 10.07
N LYS A 86 -62.94 -4.03 9.36
CA LYS A 86 -62.40 -3.07 8.38
C LYS A 86 -61.49 -2.04 9.05
N LEU A 87 -61.91 -1.47 10.18
CA LEU A 87 -61.11 -0.51 10.94
C LEU A 87 -59.82 -1.13 11.47
N ASN A 88 -59.87 -2.36 11.98
CA ASN A 88 -58.68 -3.09 12.42
C ASN A 88 -57.69 -3.30 11.27
N SER A 89 -58.17 -3.74 10.11
CA SER A 89 -57.33 -3.89 8.91
C SER A 89 -56.70 -2.57 8.47
N ASN A 90 -57.46 -1.47 8.49
CA ASN A 90 -56.93 -0.14 8.19
C ASN A 90 -55.85 0.31 9.19
N VAL A 91 -56.06 0.06 10.49
CA VAL A 91 -55.09 0.36 11.54
C VAL A 91 -53.80 -0.43 11.31
N ASP A 92 -53.89 -1.71 10.96
CA ASP A 92 -52.71 -2.53 10.69
C ASP A 92 -51.96 -2.09 9.43
N PHE A 93 -52.68 -1.69 8.38
CA PHE A 93 -52.09 -1.07 7.20
C PHE A 93 -51.37 0.26 7.53
N LEU A 94 -52.00 1.12 8.33
CA LEU A 94 -51.40 2.38 8.77
C LEU A 94 -50.16 2.16 9.66
N LYS A 95 -50.18 1.14 10.54
CA LYS A 95 -49.00 0.75 11.32
C LYS A 95 -47.86 0.30 10.41
N LEU A 96 -48.13 -0.59 9.45
CA LEU A 96 -47.13 -1.10 8.52
C LEU A 96 -46.52 0.01 7.65
N THR A 97 -47.35 0.91 7.14
CA THR A 97 -46.85 2.05 6.36
C THR A 97 -46.05 3.02 7.21
N THR A 98 -46.46 3.25 8.46
CA THR A 98 -45.73 4.07 9.42
C THR A 98 -44.36 3.46 9.76
N THR A 99 -44.27 2.14 10.01
CA THR A 99 -42.99 1.49 10.30
C THR A 99 -42.05 1.56 9.10
N ARG A 100 -42.56 1.27 7.89
CA ARG A 100 -41.78 1.39 6.65
C ARG A 100 -41.23 2.80 6.43
N LEU A 101 -42.04 3.84 6.64
CA LEU A 101 -41.60 5.22 6.50
C LEU A 101 -40.56 5.61 7.55
N LYS A 102 -40.67 5.09 8.79
CA LYS A 102 -39.65 5.29 9.83
C LYS A 102 -38.32 4.64 9.45
N GLU A 103 -38.35 3.41 8.97
CA GLU A 103 -37.14 2.71 8.50
C GLU A 103 -36.46 3.46 7.34
N GLN A 104 -37.24 3.94 6.37
CA GLN A 104 -36.72 4.76 5.27
C GLN A 104 -36.11 6.07 5.77
N LEU A 105 -36.74 6.74 6.73
CA LEU A 105 -36.21 7.94 7.37
C LEU A 105 -34.88 7.65 8.08
N ASP A 106 -34.78 6.54 8.79
CA ASP A 106 -33.56 6.18 9.52
C ASP A 106 -32.43 5.70 8.60
N VAL A 107 -32.76 5.09 7.46
CA VAL A 107 -31.79 4.85 6.37
C VAL A 107 -31.29 6.18 5.81
N SER A 108 -32.20 7.09 5.42
CA SER A 108 -31.83 8.38 4.85
C SER A 108 -31.00 9.24 5.82
N LYS A 109 -31.31 9.21 7.13
CA LYS A 109 -30.51 9.87 8.16
C LYS A 109 -29.08 9.32 8.22
N ARG A 110 -28.91 7.99 8.18
CA ARG A 110 -27.58 7.35 8.18
C ARG A 110 -26.80 7.64 6.90
N GLU A 111 -27.47 7.70 5.76
CA GLU A 111 -26.83 8.10 4.50
C GLU A 111 -26.37 9.56 4.56
N ASN A 112 -27.21 10.45 5.10
CA ASN A 112 -26.89 11.86 5.26
C ASN A 112 -25.70 12.10 6.19
N THR A 113 -25.62 11.40 7.33
CA THR A 113 -24.43 11.49 8.20
C THR A 113 -23.18 10.98 7.51
N GLY A 114 -23.28 9.91 6.72
CA GLY A 114 -22.18 9.44 5.87
C GLY A 114 -21.75 10.45 4.82
N LEU A 115 -22.68 11.20 4.22
CA LEU A 115 -22.38 12.27 3.27
C LEU A 115 -21.67 13.46 3.94
N LEU A 116 -22.14 13.90 5.11
CA LEU A 116 -21.51 14.99 5.87
C LEU A 116 -20.07 14.67 6.27
N GLU A 117 -19.77 13.43 6.68
CA GLU A 117 -18.40 13.04 7.01
C GLU A 117 -17.50 12.98 5.76
N ARG A 118 -18.02 12.53 4.61
CA ARG A 118 -17.28 12.61 3.33
C ARG A 118 -17.01 14.06 2.93
N GLU A 119 -17.99 14.95 3.08
CA GLU A 119 -17.83 16.38 2.81
C GLU A 119 -16.73 16.98 3.70
N ARG A 120 -16.76 16.69 5.00
CA ARG A 120 -15.71 17.10 5.95
C ARG A 120 -14.33 16.63 5.51
N GLN A 121 -14.18 15.36 5.11
CA GLN A 121 -12.90 14.82 4.62
C GLN A 121 -12.42 15.53 3.35
N LEU A 122 -13.33 15.82 2.41
CA LEU A 122 -13.01 16.58 1.20
C LEU A 122 -12.57 18.01 1.53
N LEU A 123 -13.25 18.69 2.45
CA LEU A 123 -12.86 20.04 2.91
C LEU A 123 -11.45 20.05 3.52
N LEU A 124 -11.12 19.07 4.36
CA LEU A 124 -9.78 18.93 4.92
C LEU A 124 -8.72 18.69 3.83
N LYS A 125 -9.04 17.85 2.84
CA LYS A 125 -8.15 17.59 1.70
C LYS A 125 -7.93 18.84 0.85
N VAL A 126 -8.98 19.61 0.58
CA VAL A 126 -8.89 20.90 -0.14
C VAL A 126 -7.98 21.86 0.62
N LYS A 127 -8.17 22.00 1.94
CA LYS A 127 -7.33 22.86 2.78
C LYS A 127 -5.86 22.44 2.76
N SER A 128 -5.59 21.14 2.83
CA SER A 128 -4.22 20.59 2.72
C SER A 128 -3.59 20.89 1.36
N LEU A 129 -4.33 20.66 0.27
CA LEU A 129 -3.87 20.97 -1.09
C LEU A 129 -3.63 22.46 -1.30
N GLN A 130 -4.48 23.32 -0.73
CA GLN A 130 -4.30 24.77 -0.78
C GLN A 130 -3.01 25.20 -0.07
N ASN A 131 -2.68 24.58 1.07
CA ASN A 131 -1.43 24.84 1.77
C ASN A 131 -0.21 24.36 0.98
N CYS A 132 -0.30 23.16 0.37
CA CYS A 132 0.74 22.64 -0.51
C CYS A 132 1.00 23.59 -1.70
N LEU A 133 -0.07 24.03 -2.37
CA LEU A 133 0.03 24.99 -3.48
C LEU A 133 0.67 26.31 -3.04
N LYS A 134 0.35 26.79 -1.83
CA LYS A 134 0.98 28.00 -1.28
C LYS A 134 2.49 27.80 -1.10
N ASN A 135 2.90 26.68 -0.50
CA ASN A 135 4.32 26.37 -0.30
C ASN A 135 5.08 26.26 -1.63
N GLU A 136 4.51 25.56 -2.62
CA GLU A 136 5.13 25.44 -3.95
C GLU A 136 5.27 26.79 -4.65
N LYS A 137 4.28 27.70 -4.50
CA LYS A 137 4.39 29.08 -5.01
C LYS A 137 5.53 29.84 -4.33
N GLU A 138 5.70 29.69 -3.02
CA GLU A 138 6.80 30.32 -2.28
C GLU A 138 8.17 29.77 -2.71
N GLU A 139 8.29 28.46 -2.93
CA GLU A 139 9.53 27.83 -3.43
C GLU A 139 9.86 28.26 -4.86
N VAL A 140 8.88 28.31 -5.76
CA VAL A 140 9.07 28.85 -7.11
C VAL A 140 9.56 30.30 -7.06
N GLN A 141 8.97 31.13 -6.20
CA GLN A 141 9.40 32.51 -6.03
C GLN A 141 10.85 32.60 -5.50
N LYS A 142 11.24 31.76 -4.53
CA LYS A 142 12.61 31.69 -4.02
C LYS A 142 13.59 31.29 -5.14
N LEU A 143 13.28 30.26 -5.90
CA LEU A 143 14.13 29.79 -7.00
C LEU A 143 14.25 30.86 -8.10
N GLN A 144 13.16 31.54 -8.43
CA GLN A 144 13.17 32.65 -9.38
C GLN A 144 14.10 33.79 -8.91
N ASN A 145 14.08 34.12 -7.62
CA ASN A 145 14.99 35.11 -7.04
C ASN A 145 16.46 34.65 -7.12
N ILE A 146 16.75 33.37 -6.88
CA ILE A 146 18.10 32.80 -7.01
C ILE A 146 18.59 32.85 -8.46
N ILE A 147 17.74 32.49 -9.43
CA ILE A 147 18.06 32.54 -10.86
C ILE A 147 18.35 33.98 -11.28
N ALA A 148 17.50 34.93 -10.89
CA ALA A 148 17.70 36.35 -11.19
C ALA A 148 19.01 36.89 -10.59
N SER A 149 19.30 36.53 -9.34
CA SER A 149 20.56 36.86 -8.66
C SER A 149 21.77 36.29 -9.42
N ARG A 150 21.75 35.01 -9.81
CA ARG A 150 22.83 34.38 -10.58
C ARG A 150 23.00 35.02 -11.95
N ALA A 151 21.92 35.33 -12.66
CA ALA A 151 22.00 36.01 -13.95
C ALA A 151 22.66 37.39 -13.83
N SER A 152 22.35 38.14 -12.76
CA SER A 152 23.03 39.41 -12.45
C SER A 152 24.53 39.21 -12.18
N GLN A 153 24.88 38.20 -11.38
CA GLN A 153 26.27 37.86 -11.07
C GLN A 153 27.07 37.49 -12.33
N TYR A 154 26.53 36.61 -13.18
CA TYR A 154 27.19 36.22 -14.44
C TYR A 154 27.35 37.40 -15.39
N ASN A 155 26.36 38.28 -15.49
CA ASN A 155 26.47 39.50 -16.29
C ASN A 155 27.60 40.40 -15.78
N HIS A 156 27.73 40.56 -14.46
CA HIS A 156 28.81 41.35 -13.88
C HIS A 156 30.19 40.73 -14.16
N ASP A 157 30.33 39.41 -13.99
CA ASP A 157 31.59 38.70 -14.25
C ASP A 157 31.96 38.67 -15.73
N MET A 158 30.99 38.51 -16.63
CA MET A 158 31.19 38.61 -18.07
C MET A 158 31.72 40.00 -18.45
N LYS A 159 31.07 41.07 -17.98
CA LYS A 159 31.55 42.46 -18.20
C LYS A 159 32.93 42.71 -17.62
N ARG A 160 33.30 42.05 -16.51
CA ARG A 160 34.66 42.12 -15.95
C ARG A 160 35.67 41.43 -16.87
N LYS A 161 35.37 40.22 -17.34
CA LYS A 161 36.23 39.46 -18.26
C LYS A 161 36.40 40.18 -19.61
N GLU A 162 35.33 40.76 -20.14
CA GLU A 162 35.36 41.55 -21.36
C GLU A 162 36.29 42.77 -21.22
N ARG A 163 36.23 43.48 -20.09
CA ARG A 163 37.17 44.58 -19.79
C ARG A 163 38.63 44.12 -19.75
N GLU A 164 38.92 42.98 -19.11
CA GLU A 164 40.28 42.44 -19.07
C GLU A 164 40.77 41.94 -20.43
N PHE A 165 39.88 41.35 -21.23
CA PHE A 165 40.18 40.96 -22.62
C PHE A 165 40.50 42.17 -23.49
N ASN A 166 39.72 43.25 -23.38
CA ASN A 166 39.96 44.49 -24.11
C ASN A 166 41.32 45.11 -23.73
N LYS A 167 41.67 45.16 -22.44
CA LYS A 167 43.01 45.61 -21.99
C LYS A 167 44.13 44.75 -22.58
N LEU A 168 43.95 43.42 -22.63
CA LEU A 168 44.96 42.52 -23.19
C LEU A 168 45.10 42.71 -24.71
N LYS A 169 43.97 42.90 -25.40
CA LYS A 169 43.92 43.20 -26.83
C LYS A 169 44.62 44.53 -27.14
N GLU A 170 44.40 45.56 -26.34
CA GLU A 170 45.11 46.85 -26.46
C GLU A 170 46.62 46.68 -26.28
N ARG A 171 47.07 45.95 -25.26
CA ARG A 171 48.51 45.64 -25.06
C ARG A 171 49.11 44.88 -26.22
N LEU A 172 48.40 43.88 -26.76
CA LEU A 172 48.86 43.12 -27.91
C LEU A 172 48.98 44.02 -29.15
N ASN A 173 47.98 44.85 -29.40
CA ASN A 173 47.99 45.81 -30.50
C ASN A 173 49.15 46.80 -30.36
N GLN A 174 49.41 47.31 -29.15
CA GLN A 174 50.57 48.17 -28.87
C GLN A 174 51.88 47.45 -29.21
N LEU A 175 52.07 46.20 -28.74
CA LEU A 175 53.26 45.41 -29.06
C LEU A 175 53.43 45.15 -30.56
N LEU A 176 52.33 44.95 -31.29
CA LEU A 176 52.35 44.77 -32.74
C LEU A 176 52.70 46.07 -33.47
N ALA A 177 52.21 47.22 -32.98
CA ALA A 177 52.56 48.55 -33.50
C ALA A 177 54.05 48.87 -33.26
N ASP A 178 54.55 48.70 -32.03
CA ASP A 178 55.95 48.90 -31.66
C ASP A 178 56.91 48.03 -32.50
N LYS A 179 56.52 46.78 -32.82
CA LYS A 179 57.30 45.89 -33.70
C LYS A 179 57.34 46.36 -35.15
N LYS A 180 56.33 47.10 -35.61
CA LYS A 180 56.27 47.64 -36.97
C LYS A 180 57.21 48.85 -37.11
N GLU A 181 57.40 49.63 -36.04
CA GLU A 181 58.39 50.72 -35.98
C GLU A 181 59.84 50.21 -35.86
N ARG A 182 60.09 49.06 -35.20
CA ARG A 182 61.44 48.45 -35.09
C ARG A 182 61.88 47.60 -36.30
N LYS A 183 61.29 47.78 -37.48
CA LYS A 183 61.60 46.97 -38.69
C LYS A 183 62.99 47.20 -39.32
N GLN A 184 63.93 47.84 -38.62
CA GLN A 184 65.34 47.89 -39.02
C GLN A 184 66.25 47.56 -37.84
N ALA A 185 66.21 46.33 -37.36
CA ALA A 185 67.37 45.63 -36.78
C ALA A 185 66.95 44.22 -36.39
N ILE A 186 67.67 43.22 -36.89
CA ILE A 186 67.66 41.87 -36.32
C ILE A 186 68.36 42.00 -34.98
N ASP A 187 67.62 41.80 -33.90
CA ASP A 187 68.21 41.64 -32.57
C ASP A 187 67.74 40.30 -32.00
N VAL A 188 68.66 39.33 -32.04
CA VAL A 188 68.47 38.02 -31.40
C VAL A 188 68.73 38.22 -29.91
N LEU A 189 67.70 38.62 -29.17
CA LEU A 189 67.72 38.63 -27.72
C LEU A 189 66.80 37.54 -27.20
N ASN A 190 67.39 36.36 -27.12
CA ASN A 190 66.92 35.30 -26.25
C ASN A 190 67.00 35.79 -24.80
N ASN A 191 65.85 36.15 -24.22
CA ASN A 191 65.64 36.10 -22.78
C ASN A 191 64.24 35.54 -22.53
N ILE A 192 64.05 34.24 -22.74
CA ILE A 192 62.96 33.51 -22.08
C ILE A 192 63.40 33.24 -20.63
N GLY A 193 63.53 34.33 -19.87
CA GLY A 193 63.71 34.31 -18.42
C GLY A 193 62.42 34.81 -17.79
N ARG A 194 61.54 33.90 -17.37
CA ARG A 194 60.41 34.28 -16.50
C ARG A 194 60.98 34.73 -15.15
N ALA A 195 60.39 35.75 -14.54
CA ALA A 195 60.79 36.33 -13.26
C ALA A 195 60.71 35.37 -12.04
N ASP A 196 60.25 34.12 -12.22
CA ASP A 196 60.08 33.10 -11.17
C ASP A 196 61.21 32.04 -11.16
N GLY A 197 62.22 32.12 -12.05
CA GLY A 197 63.38 31.21 -12.04
C GLY A 197 63.09 29.72 -12.29
N LYS A 198 61.82 29.32 -12.45
CA LYS A 198 61.44 27.95 -12.76
C LYS A 198 61.38 27.74 -14.27
N ARG A 199 62.19 26.80 -14.75
CA ARG A 199 62.17 26.29 -16.12
C ARG A 199 60.78 25.70 -16.39
N SER A 200 60.19 25.97 -17.54
CA SER A 200 59.05 25.19 -18.03
C SER A 200 59.49 23.72 -18.02
N LEU A 201 58.91 22.91 -17.14
CA LEU A 201 59.09 21.46 -17.21
C LEU A 201 58.47 21.03 -18.53
N TRP A 202 59.32 20.69 -19.48
CA TRP A 202 58.90 19.89 -20.62
C TRP A 202 58.18 18.67 -20.07
N LYS A 203 57.06 18.27 -20.69
CA LYS A 203 56.36 17.04 -20.36
C LYS A 203 57.38 15.90 -20.37
N THR A 204 57.75 15.45 -19.19
CA THR A 204 58.61 14.28 -18.99
C THR A 204 57.71 13.13 -18.55
N GLU A 205 58.07 11.91 -18.90
CA GLU A 205 57.36 10.68 -18.53
C GLU A 205 57.03 10.64 -17.02
N LYS A 206 57.90 11.19 -16.16
CA LYS A 206 57.67 11.35 -14.72
C LYS A 206 56.55 12.33 -14.33
N THR A 207 56.32 13.38 -15.11
CA THR A 207 55.21 14.33 -14.87
C THR A 207 53.89 13.81 -15.42
N GLU A 208 53.90 13.09 -16.55
CA GLU A 208 52.71 12.46 -17.12
C GLU A 208 52.25 11.28 -16.25
N ALA A 209 53.18 10.43 -15.78
CA ALA A 209 52.89 9.37 -14.81
C ALA A 209 52.33 9.89 -13.47
N LYS A 210 52.72 11.10 -13.04
CA LYS A 210 52.14 11.75 -11.85
C LYS A 210 50.71 12.23 -12.10
N HIS A 211 50.45 12.87 -13.24
CA HIS A 211 49.09 13.30 -13.60
C HIS A 211 48.15 12.12 -13.89
N GLU A 212 48.65 11.05 -14.51
CA GLU A 212 47.92 9.79 -14.68
C GLU A 212 47.63 9.14 -13.32
N GLY A 213 48.60 9.12 -12.40
CA GLY A 213 48.40 8.64 -11.03
C GLY A 213 47.33 9.43 -10.26
N GLU A 214 47.31 10.76 -10.39
CA GLU A 214 46.28 11.63 -9.82
C GLU A 214 44.90 11.40 -10.46
N MET A 215 44.86 11.16 -11.78
CA MET A 215 43.64 10.82 -12.50
C MET A 215 43.09 9.46 -12.06
N TYR A 216 43.92 8.41 -11.99
CA TYR A 216 43.52 7.09 -11.50
C TYR A 216 43.07 7.16 -10.03
N LYS A 217 43.75 7.95 -9.20
CA LYS A 217 43.34 8.19 -7.81
C LYS A 217 41.97 8.87 -7.72
N THR A 218 41.69 9.85 -8.57
CA THR A 218 40.40 10.53 -8.62
C THR A 218 39.29 9.57 -9.08
N LEU A 219 39.57 8.80 -10.13
CA LEU A 219 38.63 7.79 -10.64
C LEU A 219 38.31 6.72 -9.58
N LEU A 220 39.33 6.19 -8.89
CA LEU A 220 39.15 5.24 -7.80
C LEU A 220 38.32 5.83 -6.65
N ASN A 221 38.59 7.08 -6.26
CA ASN A 221 37.80 7.76 -5.22
C ASN A 221 36.33 7.95 -5.62
N ASP A 222 36.05 8.20 -6.90
CA ASP A 222 34.68 8.32 -7.41
C ASP A 222 33.96 6.95 -7.39
N TYR A 223 34.65 5.88 -7.79
CA TYR A 223 34.14 4.50 -7.67
C TYR A 223 33.88 4.12 -6.22
N ASP A 224 34.81 4.39 -5.29
CA ASP A 224 34.64 4.14 -3.87
C ASP A 224 33.48 4.93 -3.27
N SER A 225 33.30 6.18 -3.71
CA SER A 225 32.18 7.03 -3.29
C SER A 225 30.85 6.47 -3.77
N ARG A 226 30.79 6.04 -5.04
CA ARG A 226 29.59 5.45 -5.62
C ARG A 226 29.25 4.09 -5.03
N GLN A 227 30.26 3.29 -4.70
CA GLN A 227 30.08 2.03 -3.98
C GLN A 227 29.54 2.28 -2.56
N ARG A 228 30.03 3.30 -1.85
CA ARG A 228 29.48 3.70 -0.54
C ARG A 228 28.02 4.15 -0.65
N GLU A 229 27.69 4.97 -1.64
CA GLU A 229 26.31 5.41 -1.90
C GLU A 229 25.37 4.23 -2.18
N LEU A 230 25.78 3.30 -3.05
CA LEU A 230 25.02 2.09 -3.35
C LEU A 230 24.82 1.21 -2.10
N VAL A 231 25.82 1.07 -1.24
CA VAL A 231 25.69 0.32 0.02
C VAL A 231 24.69 0.99 0.97
N LEU A 232 24.70 2.32 1.06
CA LEU A 232 23.74 3.08 1.85
C LEU A 232 22.32 2.94 1.30
N GLU A 233 22.13 3.10 -0.01
CA GLU A 233 20.83 2.91 -0.67
C GLU A 233 20.32 1.48 -0.47
N ASN A 234 21.19 0.47 -0.61
CA ASN A 234 20.82 -0.92 -0.38
C ASN A 234 20.40 -1.17 1.08
N ALA A 235 21.07 -0.53 2.04
CA ALA A 235 20.69 -0.57 3.45
C ALA A 235 19.32 0.11 3.70
N GLU A 236 19.04 1.23 3.04
CA GLU A 236 17.73 1.91 3.11
C GLU A 236 16.63 1.07 2.46
N LEU A 237 16.87 0.49 1.28
CA LEU A 237 15.96 -0.42 0.61
C LEU A 237 15.67 -1.64 1.47
N LYS A 238 16.68 -2.22 2.13
CA LYS A 238 16.48 -3.29 3.11
C LYS A 238 15.60 -2.82 4.27
N LYS A 239 15.83 -1.63 4.84
CA LYS A 239 14.96 -1.09 5.92
C LYS A 239 13.51 -0.96 5.46
N VAL A 240 13.27 -0.41 4.27
CA VAL A 240 11.92 -0.27 3.69
C VAL A 240 11.29 -1.64 3.45
N LEU A 241 12.03 -2.62 2.91
CA LEU A 241 11.55 -3.98 2.71
C LEU A 241 11.16 -4.65 4.04
N HIS A 242 11.99 -4.51 5.08
CA HIS A 242 11.68 -5.04 6.42
C HIS A 242 10.46 -4.35 7.03
N GLN A 243 10.32 -3.04 6.85
CA GLN A 243 9.16 -2.29 7.30
C GLN A 243 7.88 -2.73 6.57
N MET A 244 7.92 -2.88 5.24
CA MET A 244 6.80 -3.40 4.46
C MET A 244 6.44 -4.82 4.87
N LYS A 245 7.42 -5.70 5.08
CA LYS A 245 7.20 -7.05 5.61
C LYS A 245 6.53 -7.02 6.98
N LYS A 246 6.97 -6.13 7.88
CA LYS A 246 6.38 -5.96 9.22
C LYS A 246 4.93 -5.51 9.13
N GLU A 247 4.62 -4.52 8.28
CA GLU A 247 3.26 -4.01 8.08
C GLU A 247 2.35 -5.06 7.42
N MET A 248 2.85 -5.78 6.42
CA MET A 248 2.10 -6.87 5.79
C MET A 248 1.80 -7.99 6.79
N MET A 249 2.78 -8.37 7.63
CA MET A 249 2.56 -9.34 8.70
C MET A 249 1.57 -8.84 9.77
N SER A 250 1.56 -7.55 10.12
CA SER A 250 0.58 -7.02 11.07
C SER A 250 -0.85 -7.02 10.51
N VAL A 251 -1.03 -6.72 9.22
CA VAL A 251 -2.33 -6.83 8.53
C VAL A 251 -2.80 -8.28 8.46
N LEU A 252 -1.89 -9.23 8.19
CA LEU A 252 -2.22 -10.65 8.15
C LEU A 252 -2.54 -11.23 9.55
N ARG A 253 -1.83 -10.79 10.60
CA ARG A 253 -2.09 -11.21 11.99
C ARG A 253 -3.40 -10.65 12.53
N SER A 254 -3.70 -9.37 12.28
CA SER A 254 -4.99 -8.75 12.64
C SER A 254 -6.18 -9.41 11.94
N ARG A 255 -6.02 -9.78 10.66
CA ARG A 255 -7.04 -10.58 9.93
C ARG A 255 -7.23 -11.99 10.52
N LYS A 256 -6.16 -12.63 10.99
CA LYS A 256 -6.23 -13.97 11.62
C LYS A 256 -6.87 -13.94 13.01
N LEU A 257 -6.70 -12.85 13.76
CA LEU A 257 -7.39 -12.62 15.03
C LEU A 257 -8.88 -12.30 14.82
N SER A 258 -9.22 -11.47 13.82
CA SER A 258 -10.60 -11.19 13.43
C SER A 258 -11.38 -12.45 12.98
N LEU A 259 -10.71 -13.40 12.32
CA LEU A 259 -11.35 -14.67 11.91
C LEU A 259 -11.47 -15.71 13.04
N ARG A 260 -10.67 -15.59 14.12
CA ARG A 260 -10.70 -16.52 15.26
C ARG A 260 -11.68 -16.09 16.36
N GLY A 261 -12.06 -14.80 16.39
CA GLY A 261 -13.09 -14.27 17.28
C GLY A 261 -14.53 -14.66 16.92
N GLU A 262 -14.77 -15.28 15.76
CA GLU A 262 -16.11 -15.63 15.27
C GLU A 262 -16.44 -17.13 15.42
N LYS A 263 -15.52 -17.93 16.01
CA LYS A 263 -15.72 -19.37 16.28
C LYS A 263 -15.23 -19.76 17.66
N ALA A 264 -15.79 -19.17 18.69
CA ALA A 264 -15.92 -19.80 20.00
C ALA A 264 -17.15 -19.21 20.70
N ASP A 265 -17.95 -20.09 21.26
CA ASP A 265 -18.96 -19.84 22.31
C ASP A 265 -20.39 -19.50 21.86
N LEU A 266 -21.07 -20.55 21.36
CA LEU A 266 -22.47 -20.79 21.68
C LEU A 266 -22.57 -22.01 22.62
N SER A 267 -22.48 -21.77 23.94
CA SER A 267 -23.12 -22.59 24.98
C SER A 267 -22.96 -21.91 26.35
N GLY A 268 -24.07 -21.66 27.05
CA GLY A 268 -24.05 -21.50 28.52
C GLY A 268 -24.63 -20.21 29.11
N THR A 269 -25.95 -20.21 29.30
CA THR A 269 -26.79 -19.62 30.35
C THR A 269 -26.18 -18.77 31.49
N GLN A 270 -26.78 -17.58 31.66
CA GLN A 270 -27.07 -16.77 32.88
C GLN A 270 -26.00 -16.01 33.70
N ALA A 271 -26.41 -14.75 33.93
CA ALA A 271 -26.39 -13.94 35.15
C ALA A 271 -25.21 -12.98 35.42
N ALA A 272 -25.59 -11.69 35.41
CA ALA A 272 -25.16 -10.58 36.28
C ALA A 272 -23.67 -10.31 36.49
N SER A 273 -23.22 -9.16 35.97
CA SER A 273 -22.35 -8.20 36.68
C SER A 273 -22.28 -6.91 35.88
N GLU A 274 -22.41 -5.78 36.58
CA GLU A 274 -22.05 -4.45 36.10
C GLU A 274 -20.52 -4.29 36.06
N GLU A 275 -20.11 -3.20 35.39
CA GLU A 275 -18.78 -2.53 35.35
C GLU A 275 -17.79 -2.94 34.24
N ASP A 276 -17.48 -1.91 33.44
CA ASP A 276 -16.30 -1.58 32.62
C ASP A 276 -15.73 -2.56 31.59
N GLU A 277 -15.62 -2.10 30.33
CA GLU A 277 -14.32 -1.82 29.68
C GLU A 277 -14.47 -1.34 28.22
N GLU A 278 -13.83 -0.19 27.94
CA GLU A 278 -13.57 0.37 26.61
C GLU A 278 -12.57 -0.49 25.82
N GLU A 279 -12.98 -1.41 24.93
CA GLU A 279 -12.01 -2.09 24.03
C GLU A 279 -12.53 -2.45 22.62
N VAL A 280 -13.47 -1.70 22.04
CA VAL A 280 -13.99 -1.96 20.68
C VAL A 280 -13.44 -0.99 19.61
N PHE A 281 -12.75 0.09 20.00
CA PHE A 281 -12.43 1.20 19.09
C PHE A 281 -11.10 1.05 18.28
N ASP A 282 -10.25 0.07 18.59
CA ASP A 282 -8.88 0.02 18.02
C ASP A 282 -8.75 -0.74 16.68
N SER A 283 -9.69 -1.66 16.40
CA SER A 283 -9.66 -2.46 15.16
C SER A 283 -10.08 -1.67 13.91
N GLU A 284 -11.04 -0.75 14.06
CA GLU A 284 -11.54 0.08 12.97
C GLU A 284 -10.54 1.18 12.57
N LEU A 285 -9.86 1.77 13.55
CA LEU A 285 -8.81 2.77 13.34
C LEU A 285 -7.60 2.19 12.57
N THR A 286 -7.26 0.92 12.84
CA THR A 286 -6.19 0.19 12.17
C THR A 286 -6.51 -0.14 10.71
N CYS A 287 -7.77 -0.50 10.41
CA CYS A 287 -8.25 -0.75 9.04
C CYS A 287 -8.28 0.54 8.20
N VAL A 288 -8.71 1.65 8.80
CA VAL A 288 -8.70 2.98 8.17
C VAL A 288 -7.28 3.43 7.85
N HIS A 289 -6.33 3.25 8.79
CA HIS A 289 -4.92 3.57 8.56
C HIS A 289 -4.28 2.69 7.46
N ALA A 290 -4.62 1.40 7.39
CA ALA A 290 -4.13 0.52 6.33
C ALA A 290 -4.66 0.94 4.95
N ARG A 291 -5.94 1.33 4.86
CA ARG A 291 -6.57 1.84 3.64
C ARG A 291 -5.95 3.16 3.19
N GLU A 292 -5.64 4.04 4.14
CA GLU A 292 -4.99 5.32 3.85
C GLU A 292 -3.54 5.14 3.38
N LYS A 293 -2.76 4.26 4.02
CA LYS A 293 -1.40 3.91 3.58
C LYS A 293 -1.39 3.35 2.16
N LEU A 294 -2.30 2.44 1.82
CA LEU A 294 -2.44 1.89 0.48
C LEU A 294 -2.79 2.99 -0.55
N THR A 295 -3.75 3.86 -0.20
CA THR A 295 -4.15 4.97 -1.06
C THR A 295 -3.01 5.95 -1.31
N ASN A 296 -2.21 6.24 -0.29
CA ASN A 296 -1.05 7.13 -0.39
C ASN A 296 0.08 6.49 -1.22
N SER A 297 0.29 5.19 -1.11
CA SER A 297 1.23 4.44 -1.95
C SER A 297 0.85 4.50 -3.44
N ILE A 298 -0.42 4.25 -3.76
CA ILE A 298 -0.93 4.34 -5.14
C ILE A 298 -0.78 5.77 -5.69
N ARG A 299 -1.12 6.80 -4.89
CA ARG A 299 -0.92 8.21 -5.28
C ARG A 299 0.54 8.57 -5.50
N LEU A 300 1.46 7.96 -4.77
CA LEU A 300 2.90 8.20 -4.94
C LEU A 300 3.40 7.54 -6.23
N GLN A 301 2.99 6.31 -6.51
CA GLN A 301 3.34 5.61 -7.75
C GLN A 301 2.77 6.34 -8.98
N TRP A 302 1.53 6.83 -8.90
CA TRP A 302 0.93 7.64 -9.96
C TRP A 302 1.70 8.93 -10.22
N ARG A 303 2.15 9.63 -9.17
CA ARG A 303 2.99 10.83 -9.32
C ARG A 303 4.34 10.53 -9.97
N ARG A 304 4.98 9.42 -9.59
CA ARG A 304 6.24 8.97 -10.21
C ARG A 304 6.05 8.67 -11.69
N LEU A 305 4.98 7.96 -12.04
CA LEU A 305 4.64 7.66 -13.43
C LEU A 305 4.36 8.94 -14.23
N LYS A 306 3.54 9.85 -13.69
CA LYS A 306 3.21 11.12 -14.33
C LYS A 306 4.45 11.97 -14.61
N SER A 307 5.34 12.09 -13.63
CA SER A 307 6.62 12.80 -13.78
C SER A 307 7.51 12.14 -14.84
N HIS A 308 7.52 10.81 -14.92
CA HIS A 308 8.25 10.07 -15.93
C HIS A 308 7.72 10.36 -17.34
N VAL A 309 6.39 10.39 -17.51
CA VAL A 309 5.71 10.69 -18.78
C VAL A 309 5.97 12.14 -19.21
N GLU A 310 5.83 13.10 -18.29
CA GLU A 310 6.12 14.52 -18.54
C GLU A 310 7.59 14.75 -18.95
N ARG A 311 8.53 13.99 -18.37
CA ARG A 311 9.94 14.02 -18.75
C ARG A 311 10.19 13.45 -20.14
N LEU A 312 9.52 12.36 -20.51
CA LEU A 312 9.60 11.80 -21.87
C LEU A 312 9.04 12.80 -22.90
N ASP A 313 7.92 13.44 -22.60
CA ASP A 313 7.30 14.46 -23.47
C ASP A 313 8.19 15.69 -23.66
N SER A 314 8.83 16.14 -22.58
CA SER A 314 9.82 17.22 -22.62
C SER A 314 11.06 16.84 -23.44
N GLN A 315 11.47 15.57 -23.41
CA GLN A 315 12.63 15.06 -24.15
C GLN A 315 12.34 14.95 -25.66
N VAL A 316 11.12 14.56 -26.03
CA VAL A 316 10.64 14.58 -27.42
C VAL A 316 10.59 16.02 -27.97
N SER A 317 10.09 16.96 -27.17
CA SER A 317 10.02 18.39 -27.52
C SER A 317 11.41 19.03 -27.70
N LEU A 318 12.40 18.65 -26.89
CA LEU A 318 13.77 19.14 -27.00
C LEU A 318 14.47 18.66 -28.30
N THR A 319 14.11 17.47 -28.77
CA THR A 319 14.67 16.84 -29.98
C THR A 319 14.13 17.50 -31.26
N GLN A 320 12.93 18.08 -31.22
CA GLN A 320 12.39 18.92 -32.30
C GLN A 320 13.03 20.31 -32.34
N MET A 321 13.37 20.90 -31.18
CA MET A 321 13.97 22.23 -31.11
C MET A 321 15.46 22.26 -31.48
N SER A 322 16.19 21.14 -31.34
CA SER A 322 17.60 21.05 -31.70
C SER A 322 17.88 20.98 -33.21
N LYS A 323 16.84 20.87 -34.05
CA LYS A 323 16.98 20.78 -35.52
C LYS A 323 16.75 22.11 -36.24
N SER A 324 16.43 23.20 -35.51
CA SER A 324 16.14 24.53 -36.08
C SER A 324 17.29 25.53 -35.98
N THR A 325 18.46 25.15 -35.46
CA THR A 325 19.64 26.03 -35.37
C THR A 325 20.60 25.81 -36.53
N THR A 326 20.13 26.02 -37.76
CA THR A 326 21.01 26.37 -38.90
C THR A 326 20.18 27.20 -39.86
N GLY A 327 20.67 28.39 -40.17
CA GLY A 327 19.93 29.41 -40.90
C GLY A 327 19.63 29.04 -42.36
N ASP A 328 18.64 29.77 -42.88
CA ASP A 328 18.17 29.89 -44.27
C ASP A 328 17.00 28.96 -44.69
N PRO A 329 16.26 29.31 -45.75
CA PRO A 329 15.00 30.05 -45.72
C PRO A 329 13.77 29.12 -45.82
N VAL A 330 12.60 29.67 -45.48
CA VAL A 330 11.24 29.11 -45.62
C VAL A 330 11.13 27.91 -46.59
N PRO A 331 10.66 26.71 -46.16
CA PRO A 331 10.56 25.55 -47.05
C PRO A 331 9.41 25.73 -48.07
N PRO A 332 9.61 25.30 -49.33
CA PRO A 332 8.64 25.47 -50.40
C PRO A 332 7.45 24.52 -50.23
N ARG A 333 6.26 25.05 -50.51
CA ARG A 333 4.94 24.38 -50.44
C ARG A 333 4.88 23.00 -51.11
N GLU A 334 5.76 22.74 -52.09
CA GLU A 334 5.88 21.46 -52.80
C GLU A 334 6.39 20.29 -51.93
N THR A 335 7.19 20.55 -50.89
CA THR A 335 7.64 19.49 -49.98
C THR A 335 6.49 19.03 -49.10
N CYS A 336 5.64 19.95 -48.63
CA CYS A 336 4.49 19.62 -47.79
C CYS A 336 3.45 18.75 -48.51
N GLU A 337 3.19 19.01 -49.81
CA GLU A 337 2.27 18.18 -50.61
C GLU A 337 2.83 16.77 -50.85
N LYS A 338 4.14 16.65 -51.13
CA LYS A 338 4.79 15.33 -51.30
C LYS A 338 4.79 14.51 -50.01
N GLU A 339 5.01 15.16 -48.87
CA GLU A 339 4.93 14.54 -47.54
C GLU A 339 3.49 14.08 -47.22
N MET A 340 2.48 14.87 -47.61
CA MET A 340 1.07 14.53 -47.44
C MET A 340 0.66 13.32 -48.29
N GLU A 341 1.09 13.25 -49.55
CA GLU A 341 0.84 12.09 -50.41
C GLU A 341 1.57 10.83 -49.90
N ARG A 342 2.79 10.98 -49.37
CA ARG A 342 3.49 9.84 -48.73
C ARG A 342 2.75 9.33 -47.50
N LEU A 343 2.30 10.22 -46.61
CA LEU A 343 1.54 9.83 -45.41
C LEU A 343 0.20 9.16 -45.75
N LYS A 344 -0.49 9.59 -46.80
CA LYS A 344 -1.69 8.90 -47.28
C LYS A 344 -1.40 7.46 -47.72
N LEU A 345 -0.26 7.25 -48.39
CA LEU A 345 0.17 5.95 -48.88
C LEU A 345 0.57 5.03 -47.72
N GLU A 346 1.27 5.57 -46.72
CA GLU A 346 1.60 4.87 -45.47
C GLU A 346 0.34 4.48 -44.68
N ILE A 347 -0.63 5.39 -44.56
CA ILE A 347 -1.92 5.10 -43.91
C ILE A 347 -2.67 3.99 -44.65
N GLN A 348 -2.64 4.00 -45.98
CA GLN A 348 -3.29 2.94 -46.77
C GLN A 348 -2.60 1.59 -46.55
N GLN A 349 -1.27 1.55 -46.53
CA GLN A 349 -0.52 0.32 -46.20
C GLN A 349 -0.82 -0.19 -44.79
N CYS A 350 -0.93 0.70 -43.80
CA CYS A 350 -1.33 0.32 -42.45
C CYS A 350 -2.75 -0.28 -42.40
N LYS A 351 -3.69 0.26 -43.19
CA LYS A 351 -5.05 -0.29 -43.28
C LYS A 351 -5.06 -1.70 -43.86
N ASP A 352 -4.31 -1.92 -44.93
CA ASP A 352 -4.22 -3.23 -45.60
C ASP A 352 -3.56 -4.27 -44.67
N PHE A 353 -2.56 -3.84 -43.88
CA PHE A 353 -1.94 -4.70 -42.86
C PHE A 353 -2.92 -5.08 -41.75
N ILE A 354 -3.69 -4.11 -41.23
CA ILE A 354 -4.71 -4.37 -40.21
C ILE A 354 -5.79 -5.33 -40.73
N GLN A 355 -6.24 -5.16 -41.98
CA GLN A 355 -7.21 -6.09 -42.59
C GLN A 355 -6.64 -7.51 -42.71
N THR A 356 -5.37 -7.63 -43.10
CA THR A 356 -4.67 -8.93 -43.20
C THR A 356 -4.52 -9.60 -41.83
N GLN A 357 -4.16 -8.82 -40.79
CA GLN A 357 -4.08 -9.33 -39.42
C GLN A 357 -5.45 -9.77 -38.89
N GLN A 358 -6.52 -9.02 -39.18
CA GLN A 358 -7.89 -9.39 -38.82
C GLN A 358 -8.32 -10.70 -39.50
N HIS A 359 -7.98 -10.88 -40.79
CA HIS A 359 -8.25 -12.12 -41.51
C HIS A 359 -7.52 -13.33 -40.88
N HIS A 360 -6.23 -13.19 -40.53
CA HIS A 360 -5.48 -14.26 -39.86
C HIS A 360 -6.03 -14.60 -38.47
N LEU A 361 -6.47 -13.60 -37.70
CA LEU A 361 -7.14 -13.80 -36.41
C LEU A 361 -8.46 -14.57 -36.57
N GLN A 362 -9.27 -14.20 -37.58
CA GLN A 362 -10.51 -14.93 -37.90
C GLN A 362 -10.25 -16.38 -38.31
N GLN A 363 -9.19 -16.62 -39.08
CA GLN A 363 -8.77 -17.96 -39.50
C GLN A 363 -8.26 -18.81 -38.32
N LYS A 364 -7.53 -18.20 -37.37
CA LYS A 364 -7.06 -18.86 -36.14
C LYS A 364 -8.21 -19.24 -35.21
N LEU A 365 -9.24 -18.40 -35.11
CA LEU A 365 -10.42 -18.65 -34.28
C LEU A 365 -11.39 -19.68 -34.88
N SER A 366 -11.25 -20.02 -36.17
CA SER A 366 -12.11 -20.99 -36.85
C SER A 366 -11.51 -22.40 -36.97
N THR A 367 -10.30 -22.63 -36.45
CA THR A 367 -9.67 -23.96 -36.42
C THR A 367 -9.82 -24.57 -35.02
N PRO A 368 -10.54 -25.70 -34.82
CA PRO A 368 -10.62 -26.34 -33.51
C PRO A 368 -9.28 -27.02 -33.20
N CYS A 369 -8.53 -26.48 -32.24
CA CYS A 369 -7.26 -27.04 -31.76
C CYS A 369 -7.43 -27.38 -30.27
N ASP A 370 -7.08 -28.59 -29.87
CA ASP A 370 -7.20 -29.11 -28.50
C ASP A 370 -6.37 -28.27 -27.50
N GLU A 371 -7.05 -27.34 -26.82
CA GLU A 371 -6.55 -26.45 -25.77
C GLU A 371 -5.84 -27.21 -24.62
N ASP A 372 -6.23 -28.46 -24.36
CA ASP A 372 -5.73 -29.27 -23.25
C ASP A 372 -4.25 -29.69 -23.43
N ALA A 373 -3.79 -29.89 -24.66
CA ALA A 373 -2.40 -30.26 -24.94
C ALA A 373 -1.43 -29.08 -24.72
N ALA A 374 -1.88 -27.86 -25.02
CA ALA A 374 -1.08 -26.64 -24.84
C ALA A 374 -0.92 -26.28 -23.34
N LEU A 375 -1.96 -26.50 -22.53
CA LEU A 375 -1.91 -26.25 -21.09
C LEU A 375 -0.95 -27.20 -20.36
N LEU A 376 -0.96 -28.50 -20.69
CA LEU A 376 -0.05 -29.48 -20.07
C LEU A 376 1.43 -29.22 -20.39
N LEU A 377 1.74 -28.76 -21.61
CA LEU A 377 3.12 -28.44 -22.00
C LEU A 377 3.63 -27.19 -21.27
N ASN A 378 2.78 -26.20 -21.08
CA ASN A 378 3.11 -24.97 -20.36
C ASN A 378 3.33 -25.23 -18.86
N ASP A 379 2.49 -26.06 -18.24
CA ASP A 379 2.63 -26.43 -16.82
C ASP A 379 3.93 -27.20 -16.55
N SER A 380 4.36 -28.07 -17.48
CA SER A 380 5.62 -28.81 -17.39
C SER A 380 6.84 -27.88 -17.43
N TYR A 381 6.83 -26.89 -18.32
CA TYR A 381 7.92 -25.90 -18.44
C TYR A 381 8.02 -25.02 -17.18
N MET A 382 6.88 -24.54 -16.68
CA MET A 382 6.84 -23.72 -15.47
C MET A 382 7.33 -24.46 -14.22
N LEU A 383 7.08 -25.78 -14.13
CA LEU A 383 7.60 -26.63 -13.06
C LEU A 383 9.12 -26.79 -13.14
N GLN A 384 9.66 -27.02 -14.34
CA GLN A 384 11.11 -27.12 -14.54
C GLN A 384 11.83 -25.82 -14.17
N GLU A 385 11.29 -24.69 -14.59
CA GLU A 385 11.83 -23.36 -14.26
C GLU A 385 11.82 -23.10 -12.75
N LYS A 386 10.72 -23.45 -12.09
CA LYS A 386 10.60 -23.34 -10.62
C LYS A 386 11.65 -24.16 -9.88
N GLU A 387 11.97 -25.36 -10.37
CA GLU A 387 12.98 -26.20 -9.76
C GLU A 387 14.41 -25.69 -10.01
N ARG A 388 14.68 -25.16 -11.20
CA ARG A 388 15.94 -24.47 -11.50
C ARG A 388 16.19 -23.29 -10.55
N LEU A 389 15.19 -22.42 -10.41
CA LEU A 389 15.27 -21.25 -9.52
C LEU A 389 15.45 -21.66 -8.05
N ARG A 390 14.88 -22.79 -7.63
CA ARG A 390 15.10 -23.35 -6.29
C ARG A 390 16.55 -23.77 -6.08
N GLY A 391 17.17 -24.39 -7.09
CA GLY A 391 18.59 -24.75 -7.08
C GLY A 391 19.50 -23.53 -6.98
N GLU A 392 19.26 -22.50 -7.79
CA GLU A 392 20.01 -21.23 -7.75
C GLU A 392 19.87 -20.52 -6.41
N TRP A 393 18.65 -20.49 -5.85
CA TRP A 393 18.41 -19.90 -4.53
C TRP A 393 19.20 -20.61 -3.44
N LYS A 394 19.25 -21.95 -3.47
CA LYS A 394 20.05 -22.73 -2.51
C LYS A 394 21.55 -22.41 -2.63
N ASN A 395 22.07 -22.27 -3.84
CA ASN A 395 23.47 -21.90 -4.05
C ASN A 395 23.78 -20.50 -3.50
N LEU A 396 22.92 -19.52 -3.77
CA LEU A 396 23.07 -18.16 -3.23
C LEU A 396 22.99 -18.14 -1.70
N GLU A 397 22.15 -18.97 -1.10
CA GLU A 397 22.05 -19.14 0.34
C GLU A 397 23.37 -19.69 0.92
N GLU A 398 23.92 -20.73 0.31
CA GLU A 398 25.21 -21.31 0.68
C GLU A 398 26.34 -20.27 0.58
N GLN A 399 26.42 -19.52 -0.52
CA GLN A 399 27.38 -18.43 -0.69
C GLN A 399 27.24 -17.36 0.42
N ARG A 400 26.00 -16.99 0.76
CA ARG A 400 25.75 -16.03 1.85
C ARG A 400 26.29 -16.55 3.18
N THR A 401 26.11 -17.84 3.49
CA THR A 401 26.65 -18.42 4.73
C THR A 401 28.18 -18.44 4.76
N ILE A 402 28.82 -18.69 3.62
CA ILE A 402 30.29 -18.66 3.50
C ILE A 402 30.81 -17.25 3.74
N PHE A 403 30.23 -16.24 3.09
CA PHE A 403 30.63 -14.85 3.29
C PHE A 403 30.41 -14.38 4.73
N GLU A 404 29.33 -14.81 5.38
CA GLU A 404 29.10 -14.46 6.78
C GLU A 404 30.15 -15.08 7.71
N LYS A 405 30.54 -16.33 7.43
CA LYS A 405 31.61 -17.01 8.16
C LYS A 405 32.97 -16.34 7.94
N GLU A 406 33.30 -15.99 6.70
CA GLU A 406 34.53 -15.23 6.39
C GLU A 406 34.52 -13.87 7.10
N ARG A 407 33.40 -13.15 7.07
CA ARG A 407 33.26 -11.86 7.74
C ARG A 407 33.46 -11.98 9.26
N SER A 408 32.93 -13.05 9.88
CA SER A 408 33.17 -13.36 11.29
C SER A 408 34.65 -13.62 11.54
N ASN A 409 35.30 -14.45 10.71
CA ASN A 409 36.72 -14.77 10.84
C ASN A 409 37.62 -13.53 10.70
N PHE A 410 37.33 -12.64 9.74
CA PHE A 410 38.06 -11.39 9.57
C PHE A 410 37.89 -10.46 10.78
N THR A 411 36.68 -10.40 11.34
CA THR A 411 36.40 -9.60 12.53
C THR A 411 37.17 -10.14 13.74
N GLU A 412 37.17 -11.46 13.93
CA GLU A 412 37.90 -12.13 15.00
C GLU A 412 39.42 -11.94 14.85
N ALA A 413 39.96 -12.09 13.63
CA ALA A 413 41.37 -11.84 13.35
C ALA A 413 41.78 -10.38 13.64
N ALA A 414 40.93 -9.41 13.29
CA ALA A 414 41.17 -8.01 13.60
C ALA A 414 41.17 -7.74 15.12
N ILE A 415 40.24 -8.35 15.86
CA ILE A 415 40.19 -8.27 17.33
C ILE A 415 41.45 -8.89 17.93
N ARG A 416 41.87 -10.07 17.47
CA ARG A 416 43.09 -10.74 17.94
C ARG A 416 44.33 -9.88 17.69
N LEU A 417 44.50 -9.35 16.48
CA LEU A 417 45.60 -8.44 16.15
C LEU A 417 45.59 -7.16 17.00
N SER A 418 44.40 -6.65 17.35
CA SER A 418 44.29 -5.52 18.26
C SER A 418 44.77 -5.85 19.67
N HIS A 419 44.47 -7.04 20.19
CA HIS A 419 44.98 -7.50 21.48
C HIS A 419 46.49 -7.70 21.44
N GLU A 420 47.02 -8.37 20.42
CA GLU A 420 48.47 -8.58 20.24
C GLU A 420 49.22 -7.24 20.16
N ARG A 421 48.68 -6.25 19.43
CA ARG A 421 49.25 -4.90 19.37
C ARG A 421 49.22 -4.19 20.73
N LYS A 422 48.14 -4.35 21.50
CA LYS A 422 48.01 -3.76 22.84
C LYS A 422 49.07 -4.35 23.79
N VAL A 423 49.22 -5.68 23.82
CA VAL A 423 50.23 -6.37 24.62
C VAL A 423 51.64 -5.91 24.21
N PHE A 424 51.92 -5.82 22.91
CA PHE A 424 53.22 -5.33 22.43
C PHE A 424 53.52 -3.89 22.88
N GLU A 425 52.52 -3.01 22.86
CA GLU A 425 52.69 -1.63 23.32
C GLU A 425 52.88 -1.55 24.84
N GLU A 426 52.20 -2.40 25.61
CA GLU A 426 52.40 -2.56 27.06
C GLU A 426 53.80 -3.09 27.39
N ASP A 427 54.29 -4.09 26.66
CA ASP A 427 55.65 -4.61 26.81
C ASP A 427 56.69 -3.54 26.47
N ARG A 428 56.46 -2.77 25.41
CA ARG A 428 57.32 -1.63 25.03
C ARG A 428 57.35 -0.56 26.12
N ALA A 429 56.19 -0.22 26.68
CA ALA A 429 56.09 0.74 27.78
C ALA A 429 56.80 0.24 29.04
N THR A 430 56.66 -1.05 29.35
CA THR A 430 57.32 -1.70 30.49
C THR A 430 58.83 -1.75 30.31
N TRP A 431 59.29 -2.06 29.09
CA TRP A 431 60.70 -2.01 28.72
C TRP A 431 61.28 -0.61 28.84
N LEU A 432 60.58 0.42 28.32
CA LEU A 432 60.98 1.82 28.46
C LEU A 432 61.02 2.26 29.92
N LYS A 433 60.03 1.86 30.73
CA LYS A 433 59.99 2.11 32.17
C LYS A 433 61.19 1.47 32.87
N HIS A 434 61.50 0.21 32.59
CA HIS A 434 62.65 -0.48 33.16
C HIS A 434 63.96 0.18 32.72
N HIS A 435 64.10 0.52 31.43
CA HIS A 435 65.26 1.23 30.90
C HIS A 435 65.46 2.58 31.59
N PHE A 436 64.38 3.37 31.76
CA PHE A 436 64.42 4.64 32.47
C PHE A 436 64.81 4.48 33.95
N LEU A 437 64.22 3.49 34.65
CA LEU A 437 64.55 3.20 36.04
C LEU A 437 66.00 2.72 36.19
N SER A 438 66.52 1.93 35.25
CA SER A 438 67.92 1.45 35.25
C SER A 438 68.96 2.53 34.93
N LEU A 439 68.54 3.64 34.30
CA LEU A 439 69.39 4.79 33.97
C LEU A 439 69.21 5.96 34.96
N SER A 440 68.27 5.87 35.90
CA SER A 440 68.07 6.89 36.92
C SER A 440 69.24 6.89 37.91
N PRO A 441 69.99 8.00 38.09
CA PRO A 441 71.22 8.05 38.86
C PRO A 441 71.01 8.18 40.38
N PHE A 442 69.94 7.59 40.93
CA PHE A 442 69.69 7.55 42.38
C PHE A 442 69.40 6.14 42.86
N GLU A 443 70.40 5.27 42.79
CA GLU A 443 70.52 4.17 43.74
C GLU A 443 71.99 3.79 43.93
N ASN A 444 72.68 4.56 44.78
CA ASN A 444 73.86 4.10 45.48
C ASN A 444 73.71 4.46 46.95
N SER A 445 74.06 3.50 47.81
CA SER A 445 73.88 3.45 49.26
C SER A 445 72.48 2.99 49.64
N ILE A 446 72.26 1.76 50.10
CA ILE A 446 72.83 1.21 51.35
C ILE A 446 72.96 -0.32 51.21
N LYS A 447 74.17 -0.87 51.41
CA LYS A 447 74.33 -2.27 51.84
C LYS A 447 73.88 -2.37 53.31
N PRO A 448 73.20 -3.46 53.70
CA PRO A 448 73.78 -4.25 54.77
C PRO A 448 73.78 -5.75 54.48
N GLN A 449 74.85 -6.37 55.00
CA GLN A 449 75.06 -7.79 55.20
C GLN A 449 73.93 -8.46 56.00
N LEU A 450 73.79 -9.78 55.78
CA LEU A 450 73.17 -10.82 56.62
C LEU A 450 72.29 -10.41 57.82
N SER A 451 71.05 -10.92 57.85
CA SER A 451 70.55 -11.72 59.00
C SER A 451 69.17 -12.34 58.74
N LYS A 452 69.01 -13.58 59.20
CA LYS A 452 67.76 -14.34 59.36
C LYS A 452 66.74 -13.59 60.24
N SER A 453 65.44 -13.68 59.90
CA SER A 453 64.27 -13.78 60.81
C SER A 453 63.02 -13.50 59.96
N SER A 454 62.18 -14.48 59.65
CA SER A 454 61.06 -15.01 60.44
C SER A 454 59.93 -14.00 60.70
N SER A 455 58.72 -14.42 60.29
CA SER A 455 57.37 -13.98 60.69
C SER A 455 56.87 -12.63 60.14
N ALA A 456 55.59 -12.39 59.86
CA ALA A 456 54.37 -13.18 59.62
C ALA A 456 53.24 -12.14 59.40
N ILE A 457 52.08 -12.61 58.91
CA ILE A 457 50.73 -11.99 58.93
C ILE A 457 50.41 -11.16 57.66
N LEU A 458 49.77 -11.70 56.61
CA LEU A 458 48.34 -12.12 56.41
C LEU A 458 47.34 -10.97 56.58
N ILE A 459 46.48 -10.66 55.59
CA ILE A 459 45.13 -11.25 55.38
C ILE A 459 44.65 -10.79 53.97
N CYS A 460 44.38 -11.69 53.02
CA CYS A 460 43.11 -12.41 52.72
C CYS A 460 42.26 -11.61 51.70
N GLU A 461 42.25 -11.95 50.40
CA GLU A 461 41.50 -13.05 49.75
C GLU A 461 40.01 -12.74 49.53
N CYS A 462 39.62 -12.71 48.24
CA CYS A 462 38.37 -13.23 47.70
C CYS A 462 38.44 -13.07 46.18
N LEU A 463 38.18 -14.03 45.31
CA LEU A 463 37.92 -15.46 45.40
C LEU A 463 38.07 -15.98 43.96
N SER A 464 38.71 -17.13 43.83
CA SER A 464 38.79 -17.93 42.61
C SER A 464 37.44 -18.53 42.20
N LEU A 465 37.47 -19.26 41.07
CA LEU A 465 36.61 -20.38 40.63
C LEU A 465 35.58 -20.01 39.56
N ASN A 466 35.50 -20.62 38.37
CA ASN A 466 36.05 -21.90 37.92
C ASN A 466 36.23 -21.95 36.39
N TYR A 467 37.35 -22.56 35.99
CA TYR A 467 37.50 -23.39 34.80
C TYR A 467 37.67 -24.83 35.29
N SER A 468 37.12 -25.81 34.59
CA SER A 468 37.58 -27.21 34.61
C SER A 468 37.27 -27.79 33.23
N GLU A 469 38.30 -28.05 32.41
CA GLU A 469 39.07 -29.31 32.30
C GLU A 469 38.53 -30.13 31.10
N ALA A 470 39.29 -30.87 30.29
CA ALA A 470 40.65 -31.38 30.40
C ALA A 470 41.23 -31.68 28.99
N ASP A 471 42.56 -31.75 28.94
CA ASP A 471 43.41 -32.79 28.32
C ASP A 471 43.22 -33.27 26.88
N SER A 472 44.24 -33.78 26.18
CA SER A 472 45.68 -33.55 26.03
C SER A 472 46.13 -34.63 25.04
N SER A 473 47.07 -34.32 24.13
CA SER A 473 48.16 -35.22 23.70
C SER A 473 48.88 -34.68 22.48
N ALA A 474 50.19 -34.54 22.65
CA ALA A 474 51.17 -34.05 21.70
C ALA A 474 51.79 -35.20 20.88
N GLN A 475 52.39 -34.88 19.72
CA GLN A 475 53.64 -35.52 19.28
C GLN A 475 54.38 -34.74 18.17
N LEU A 476 55.54 -34.21 18.58
CA LEU A 476 56.89 -34.23 17.98
C LEU A 476 57.13 -34.00 16.46
N ALA A 477 58.12 -33.13 16.20
CA ALA A 477 58.74 -32.73 14.93
C ALA A 477 59.61 -33.85 14.28
N PRO A 478 60.20 -33.67 13.06
CA PRO A 478 61.36 -32.77 12.86
C PRO A 478 61.49 -32.07 11.47
N GLU A 479 62.46 -31.16 11.40
CA GLU A 479 62.94 -30.41 10.23
C GLU A 479 63.46 -31.29 9.06
N LYS A 480 63.36 -30.77 7.82
CA LYS A 480 64.46 -30.83 6.82
C LYS A 480 64.24 -29.89 5.62
N LEU A 481 65.31 -29.18 5.26
CA LEU A 481 65.53 -28.51 3.98
C LEU A 481 65.38 -29.48 2.79
N SER A 482 64.82 -29.03 1.66
CA SER A 482 65.56 -28.91 0.38
C SER A 482 64.66 -28.50 -0.80
N SER A 483 65.26 -27.67 -1.66
CA SER A 483 65.19 -27.70 -3.14
C SER A 483 63.87 -27.46 -3.87
N CYS A 484 63.85 -26.34 -4.59
CA CYS A 484 63.11 -26.14 -5.82
C CYS A 484 63.29 -27.31 -6.81
N TYR A 485 62.21 -27.75 -7.44
CA TYR A 485 62.21 -28.26 -8.81
C TYR A 485 60.87 -27.94 -9.47
N SER A 486 60.94 -27.12 -10.50
CA SER A 486 59.92 -26.93 -11.51
C SER A 486 59.75 -28.24 -12.29
N ASN A 487 58.51 -28.61 -12.61
CA ASN A 487 58.14 -28.99 -13.98
C ASN A 487 56.62 -29.11 -14.17
N SER A 488 56.15 -28.21 -15.02
CA SER A 488 55.10 -28.29 -16.03
C SER A 488 54.60 -29.68 -16.45
N THR A 489 53.27 -29.82 -16.50
CA THR A 489 52.50 -30.52 -17.55
C THR A 489 51.04 -30.06 -17.39
N SER A 490 50.57 -29.05 -18.12
CA SER A 490 49.96 -29.09 -19.47
C SER A 490 48.79 -30.05 -19.64
N SER A 491 47.58 -29.50 -19.76
CA SER A 491 46.45 -30.04 -20.53
C SER A 491 45.36 -28.95 -20.72
N PRO A 492 44.55 -29.02 -21.78
CA PRO A 492 44.64 -28.03 -22.86
C PRO A 492 43.47 -27.06 -22.96
N SER A 493 43.71 -26.02 -23.75
CA SER A 493 42.77 -24.97 -24.16
C SER A 493 41.55 -25.52 -24.91
N ALA A 494 40.36 -25.20 -24.42
CA ALA A 494 39.16 -25.10 -25.24
C ALA A 494 38.81 -23.61 -25.39
N PHE A 495 38.93 -23.12 -26.62
CA PHE A 495 38.42 -21.83 -27.05
C PHE A 495 36.90 -21.78 -26.80
N ILE A 496 36.43 -20.78 -26.05
CA ILE A 496 35.03 -20.37 -26.08
C ILE A 496 34.96 -19.07 -26.87
N THR A 497 34.51 -19.23 -28.10
CA THR A 497 34.11 -18.19 -29.04
C THR A 497 33.00 -17.34 -28.43
N SER A 498 33.12 -16.02 -28.57
CA SER A 498 32.08 -15.04 -28.23
C SER A 498 30.74 -15.40 -28.88
N PRO A 499 29.60 -15.30 -28.18
CA PRO A 499 28.32 -15.55 -28.83
C PRO A 499 27.97 -14.41 -29.79
N SER A 500 27.59 -14.79 -31.01
CA SER A 500 27.09 -13.94 -32.07
C SER A 500 25.76 -13.29 -31.72
N ILE A 501 25.49 -12.16 -32.39
CA ILE A 501 24.33 -11.24 -32.29
C ILE A 501 22.94 -11.89 -32.57
N SER A 502 22.87 -13.22 -32.73
CA SER A 502 21.62 -13.96 -33.01
C SER A 502 20.82 -14.37 -31.76
N ASN A 503 21.41 -14.33 -30.56
CA ASN A 503 20.73 -14.77 -29.32
C ASN A 503 19.91 -13.68 -28.60
N LEU A 504 19.85 -12.46 -29.13
CA LEU A 504 19.08 -11.36 -28.52
C LEU A 504 17.62 -11.28 -29.02
N GLN A 505 17.23 -12.09 -30.00
CA GLN A 505 15.90 -12.00 -30.65
C GLN A 505 14.85 -13.00 -30.16
N HIS A 506 15.19 -13.96 -29.30
CA HIS A 506 14.21 -14.95 -28.83
C HIS A 506 13.62 -14.68 -27.44
N THR A 507 14.06 -13.63 -26.74
CA THR A 507 13.64 -13.35 -25.35
C THR A 507 12.53 -12.29 -25.26
N LEU A 508 11.96 -11.83 -26.39
CA LEU A 508 10.88 -10.84 -26.41
C LEU A 508 9.48 -11.40 -26.73
N ASP A 509 9.34 -12.72 -26.99
CA ASP A 509 8.09 -13.29 -27.53
C ASP A 509 7.22 -14.08 -26.52
N LEU A 510 7.38 -13.90 -25.21
CA LEU A 510 6.50 -14.54 -24.23
C LEU A 510 6.02 -13.56 -23.16
N ILE A 511 5.07 -12.71 -23.54
CA ILE A 511 4.13 -12.08 -22.59
C ILE A 511 2.75 -12.70 -22.84
N PRO A 512 2.10 -13.31 -21.84
CA PRO A 512 0.73 -13.78 -21.98
C PRO A 512 -0.21 -12.58 -22.13
N GLU A 513 -0.84 -12.44 -23.30
CA GLU A 513 -2.02 -11.59 -23.48
C GLU A 513 -3.21 -12.18 -22.70
N ASN A 514 -3.35 -11.85 -21.43
CA ASN A 514 -4.58 -12.15 -20.68
C ASN A 514 -5.02 -11.01 -19.75
N GLY A 515 -4.82 -9.76 -20.21
CA GLY A 515 -5.28 -8.55 -19.51
C GLY A 515 -6.42 -7.79 -20.19
N TYR A 516 -6.69 -8.03 -21.48
CA TYR A 516 -7.56 -7.16 -22.28
C TYR A 516 -9.01 -7.65 -22.42
N ARG A 517 -9.32 -8.91 -22.09
CA ARG A 517 -10.69 -9.44 -22.18
C ARG A 517 -11.61 -9.01 -21.03
N VAL A 518 -11.07 -8.71 -19.84
CA VAL A 518 -11.90 -8.29 -18.69
C VAL A 518 -12.32 -6.82 -18.80
N PHE A 519 -11.49 -5.97 -19.42
CA PHE A 519 -11.80 -4.54 -19.59
C PHE A 519 -12.87 -4.27 -20.65
N ILE A 520 -12.95 -5.09 -21.71
CA ILE A 520 -13.93 -4.92 -22.78
C ILE A 520 -15.34 -5.36 -22.34
N CYS A 521 -15.48 -6.39 -21.50
CA CYS A 521 -16.78 -6.81 -20.96
C CYS A 521 -17.39 -5.80 -19.98
N ILE A 522 -16.58 -5.02 -19.26
CA ILE A 522 -17.05 -4.00 -18.32
C ILE A 522 -17.51 -2.74 -19.09
N LEU A 523 -16.78 -2.32 -20.12
CA LEU A 523 -17.14 -1.15 -20.94
C LEU A 523 -18.41 -1.37 -21.79
N ILE A 524 -18.67 -2.60 -22.23
CA ILE A 524 -19.90 -2.92 -22.98
C ILE A 524 -21.13 -2.96 -22.04
N SER A 525 -20.94 -3.30 -20.76
CA SER A 525 -22.04 -3.32 -19.78
C SER A 525 -22.42 -1.92 -19.28
N GLU A 526 -21.45 -1.00 -19.17
CA GLU A 526 -21.73 0.40 -18.80
C GLU A 526 -22.34 1.22 -19.94
N ALA A 527 -22.05 0.90 -21.20
CA ALA A 527 -22.65 1.57 -22.36
C ALA A 527 -24.14 1.19 -22.57
N PHE A 528 -24.56 0.01 -22.15
CA PHE A 528 -25.96 -0.44 -22.28
C PHE A 528 -26.90 0.14 -21.21
N MET A 529 -26.36 0.55 -20.06
CA MET A 529 -27.12 1.17 -18.96
C MET A 529 -27.40 2.67 -19.15
N TYR A 530 -26.80 3.31 -20.16
CA TYR A 530 -27.00 4.73 -20.48
C TYR A 530 -27.95 4.98 -21.68
N CYS A 531 -28.50 3.92 -22.28
CA CYS A 531 -29.39 3.99 -23.44
C CYS A 531 -30.77 3.32 -23.24
N ILE A 532 -31.16 3.04 -21.98
CA ILE A 532 -32.54 2.75 -21.55
C ILE A 532 -32.89 3.81 -20.51
#